data_AF-A0AAW3YSE4-F1
#
_entry.id   AF-A0AAW3YSE4-F1
#
_cell.length_a   1.000
_cell.length_b   1.000
_cell.length_c   1.000
_cell.angle_alpha   90.00
_cell.angle_beta   90.00
_cell.angle_gamma   90.00
#
_symmetry.space_group_name_H-M   'P 1'
#
loop_
_entity.id
_entity.type
_entity.pdbx_description
1 polymer ?
#
loop_
_entity_poly.entity_id
_entity_poly.type
_entity_poly.pdbx_seq_one_letter_code
_entity_poly.pdbx_strand_id
1 'polypeptide(L)'
;IQEIFEARNPKGQAVISEIDGVIAAINDVKDRQEVVVQGEVEARTYAIPYGARLKVTLGQPISHGKELTEGSIDPKELLKVTDITA
;
A
#
# COMPACT_ATOMS: atom_id res chain seq x y z
N ILE A 1 20.05 2.12 27.93
CA ILE A 1 20.37 2.37 26.50
C ILE A 1 19.09 2.03 25.76
N GLN A 2 18.30 3.03 25.35
CA GLN A 2 16.91 2.84 24.93
C GLN A 2 16.84 2.33 23.48
N GLU A 3 16.24 1.15 23.35
CA GLU A 3 15.81 0.50 22.11
C GLU A 3 14.75 1.37 21.40
N ILE A 4 15.16 2.13 20.39
CA ILE A 4 14.24 2.71 19.40
C ILE A 4 14.92 2.57 18.04
N PHE A 5 14.86 1.40 17.41
CA PHE A 5 15.24 1.28 15.99
C PHE A 5 14.50 0.19 15.21
N GLU A 6 13.34 -0.29 15.69
CA GLU A 6 12.51 -1.25 14.93
C GLU A 6 11.60 -0.60 13.87
N ALA A 7 11.55 0.72 13.76
CA ALA A 7 10.75 1.40 12.73
C ALA A 7 11.54 1.63 11.43
N ARG A 8 12.16 0.58 10.88
CA ARG A 8 12.44 0.55 9.45
C ARG A 8 11.34 -0.28 8.81
N ASN A 9 10.49 0.35 8.01
CA ASN A 9 9.54 -0.33 7.14
C ASN A 9 10.24 -1.55 6.52
N PRO A 10 9.76 -2.79 6.76
CA PRO A 10 10.45 -3.96 6.29
C PRO A 10 10.60 -3.89 4.78
N LYS A 11 11.83 -4.07 4.29
CA LYS A 11 12.13 -4.15 2.86
C LYS A 11 11.39 -5.38 2.32
N GLY A 12 10.24 -5.16 1.69
CA GLY A 12 9.41 -6.23 1.12
C GLY A 12 8.02 -6.40 1.73
N GLN A 13 7.50 -5.46 2.53
CA GLN A 13 6.07 -5.47 2.87
C GLN A 13 5.22 -4.98 1.71
N ALA A 14 4.22 -5.77 1.32
CA ALA A 14 3.23 -5.35 0.32
C ALA A 14 2.29 -4.31 0.93
N VAL A 15 2.23 -3.15 0.28
CA VAL A 15 1.24 -2.11 0.56
C VAL A 15 -0.09 -2.54 -0.06
N ILE A 16 -1.16 -2.54 0.72
CA ILE A 16 -2.52 -2.87 0.30
C ILE A 16 -3.40 -1.61 0.28
N SER A 17 -4.39 -1.60 -0.60
CA SER A 17 -5.40 -0.55 -0.61
C SER A 17 -6.44 -0.80 0.49
N GLU A 18 -6.83 0.26 1.19
CA GLU A 18 -7.89 0.27 2.22
C GLU A 18 -9.20 0.85 1.67
N ILE A 19 -9.25 1.23 0.39
CA ILE A 19 -10.44 1.78 -0.24
C ILE A 19 -10.61 1.16 -1.63
N ASP A 20 -11.86 0.99 -2.04
CA ASP A 20 -12.19 0.68 -3.43
C ASP A 20 -12.06 1.94 -4.28
N GLY A 21 -11.49 1.79 -5.49
CA GLY A 21 -11.31 2.93 -6.37
C GLY A 21 -10.45 2.64 -7.59
N VAL A 22 -9.82 3.69 -8.12
CA VAL A 22 -8.90 3.61 -9.26
C VAL A 22 -7.58 4.30 -8.93
N ILE A 23 -6.47 3.81 -9.49
CA ILE A 23 -5.19 4.52 -9.39
C ILE A 23 -5.29 5.86 -10.13
N ALA A 24 -5.32 6.97 -9.41
CA ALA A 24 -5.42 8.31 -9.97
C ALA A 24 -4.07 8.94 -10.31
N ALA A 25 -3.04 8.65 -9.50
CA ALA A 25 -1.69 9.15 -9.72
C ALA A 25 -0.64 8.22 -9.13
N ILE A 26 0.54 8.21 -9.75
CA ILE A 26 1.74 7.56 -9.23
C ILE A 26 2.85 8.60 -9.32
N ASN A 27 3.27 9.12 -8.17
CA ASN A 27 4.30 10.15 -8.07
C ASN A 27 5.60 9.53 -7.58
N ASP A 28 6.69 9.77 -8.29
CA ASP A 28 8.02 9.36 -7.86
C ASP A 28 8.67 10.50 -7.04
N VAL A 29 8.83 10.29 -5.74
CA VAL A 29 9.58 11.17 -4.84
C VAL A 29 10.98 10.58 -4.64
N LYS A 30 11.98 11.43 -4.36
CA LYS A 30 13.41 11.02 -4.31
C LYS A 30 13.72 9.73 -3.54
N ASP A 31 12.97 9.42 -2.47
CA ASP A 31 13.21 8.26 -1.61
C ASP A 31 12.04 7.24 -1.59
N ARG A 32 10.92 7.54 -2.24
CA ARG A 32 9.69 6.73 -2.20
C ARG A 32 8.76 7.08 -3.36
N GLN A 33 7.94 6.14 -3.78
CA GLN A 33 6.82 6.39 -4.69
C GLN A 33 5.56 6.67 -3.87
N GLU A 34 4.66 7.51 -4.37
CA GLU A 34 3.36 7.79 -3.77
C GLU A 34 2.27 7.42 -4.76
N VAL A 35 1.42 6.46 -4.38
CA VAL A 35 0.29 6.02 -5.19
C VAL A 35 -0.98 6.62 -4.63
N VAL A 36 -1.69 7.39 -5.44
CA VAL A 36 -2.98 7.98 -5.09
C VAL A 36 -4.08 7.08 -5.64
N VAL A 37 -4.90 6.55 -4.75
CA VAL A 37 -6.13 5.82 -5.07
C VAL A 37 -7.30 6.77 -4.90
N GLN A 38 -8.04 6.99 -5.98
CA GLN A 38 -9.25 7.78 -5.97
C GLN A 38 -10.45 6.83 -5.83
N GLY A 39 -11.07 6.85 -4.66
CA GLY A 39 -12.36 6.23 -4.42
C GLY A 39 -13.52 7.16 -4.80
N GLU A 40 -14.73 6.66 -4.60
CA GLU A 40 -15.98 7.38 -4.89
C GLU A 40 -16.23 8.53 -3.90
N VAL A 41 -15.84 8.34 -2.63
CA VAL A 41 -16.07 9.30 -1.54
C VAL A 41 -14.80 10.06 -1.15
N GLU A 42 -13.65 9.41 -1.18
CA GLU A 42 -12.37 9.98 -0.77
C GLU A 42 -11.21 9.49 -1.63
N ALA A 43 -10.09 10.21 -1.58
CA ALA A 43 -8.83 9.80 -2.18
C ALA A 43 -7.81 9.49 -1.07
N ARG A 44 -7.08 8.39 -1.22
CA ARG A 44 -5.99 8.02 -0.30
C ARG A 44 -4.67 7.92 -1.01
N THR A 45 -3.63 8.41 -0.34
CA THR A 45 -2.24 8.34 -0.81
C THR A 45 -1.47 7.29 -0.03
N TYR A 46 -0.81 6.39 -0.75
CA TYR A 46 -0.01 5.30 -0.22
C TYR A 46 1.46 5.53 -0.53
N ALA A 47 2.29 5.64 0.50
CA ALA A 47 3.75 5.76 0.36
C ALA A 47 4.39 4.38 0.18
N ILE A 48 4.95 4.15 -1.00
CA ILE A 48 5.63 2.93 -1.39
C ILE A 48 7.14 3.17 -1.34
N PRO A 49 7.91 2.35 -0.61
CA PRO A 49 9.36 2.49 -0.60
C PRO A 49 9.94 2.22 -2.00
N TYR A 50 10.95 2.97 -2.42
CA TYR A 50 11.53 2.89 -3.79
C TYR A 50 12.02 1.49 -4.19
N GLY A 51 12.36 0.64 -3.21
CA GLY A 51 12.77 -0.75 -3.46
C GLY A 51 11.62 -1.75 -3.65
N ALA A 52 10.36 -1.34 -3.47
CA ALA A 52 9.20 -2.19 -3.70
C ALA A 52 8.81 -2.16 -5.18
N ARG A 53 8.39 -3.31 -5.71
CA ARG A 53 7.90 -3.40 -7.09
C ARG A 53 6.42 -3.07 -7.10
N LEU A 54 6.01 -2.04 -7.83
CA LEU A 54 4.59 -1.76 -8.04
C LEU A 54 3.93 -2.87 -8.86
N LYS A 55 2.73 -3.27 -8.45
CA LYS A 55 1.91 -4.30 -9.11
C LYS A 55 0.67 -3.72 -9.78
N VAL A 56 0.54 -2.40 -9.76
CA VAL A 56 -0.60 -1.64 -10.26
C VAL A 56 -0.16 -0.57 -11.26
N THR A 57 -1.08 -0.15 -12.13
CA THR A 57 -0.84 0.91 -13.12
C THR A 57 -1.87 2.03 -13.00
N LEU A 58 -1.51 3.22 -13.50
CA LEU A 58 -2.43 4.36 -13.58
C LEU A 58 -3.76 3.97 -14.27
N GLY A 59 -4.89 4.35 -13.68
CA GLY A 59 -6.22 4.01 -14.18
C GLY A 59 -6.69 2.58 -13.90
N GLN A 60 -5.89 1.75 -13.22
CA GLN A 60 -6.31 0.40 -12.85
C GLN A 60 -7.36 0.46 -11.73
N PRO A 61 -8.48 -0.29 -11.86
CA PRO A 61 -9.43 -0.46 -10.78
C PRO A 61 -8.85 -1.37 -9.70
N ILE A 62 -9.07 -0.98 -8.46
CA ILE A 62 -8.55 -1.64 -7.26
C ILE A 62 -9.68 -1.76 -6.26
N SER A 63 -9.71 -2.89 -5.57
CA SER A 63 -10.67 -3.16 -4.51
C SER A 63 -10.00 -3.08 -3.14
N HIS A 64 -10.81 -2.94 -2.10
CA HIS A 64 -10.40 -3.05 -0.71
C HIS A 64 -9.58 -4.33 -0.50
N GLY A 65 -8.38 -4.19 0.06
CA GLY A 65 -7.44 -5.29 0.28
C GLY A 65 -6.59 -5.72 -0.90
N LYS A 66 -6.69 -5.04 -2.05
CA LYS A 66 -5.82 -5.33 -3.18
C LYS A 66 -4.40 -4.80 -2.94
N GLU A 67 -3.42 -5.64 -3.22
CA GLU A 67 -2.00 -5.29 -3.16
C GLU A 67 -1.61 -4.29 -4.26
N LEU A 68 -1.02 -3.17 -3.85
CA LEU A 68 -0.44 -2.15 -4.72
C LEU A 68 0.99 -2.51 -5.15
N THR A 69 1.68 -3.33 -4.37
CA THR A 69 3.08 -3.69 -4.55
C THR A 69 3.32 -5.17 -4.33
N GLU A 70 4.37 -5.71 -4.93
CA GLU A 70 4.86 -7.05 -4.62
C GLU A 70 5.56 -7.06 -3.26
N GLY A 71 5.24 -8.07 -2.45
CA GLY A 71 5.86 -8.27 -1.15
C GLY A 71 5.07 -9.25 -0.29
N SER A 72 5.53 -9.44 0.93
CA SER A 72 4.76 -10.14 1.96
C SER A 72 3.74 -9.17 2.53
N ILE A 73 2.45 -9.53 2.49
CA ILE A 73 1.43 -8.75 3.19
C ILE A 73 1.66 -8.95 4.69
N ASP A 74 1.65 -7.87 5.47
CA ASP A 74 1.71 -7.99 6.93
C ASP A 74 0.43 -8.70 7.40
N PRO A 75 0.54 -9.83 8.13
CA PRO A 75 -0.63 -10.58 8.60
C PRO A 75 -1.58 -9.74 9.46
N LYS A 76 -1.08 -8.74 10.19
CA LYS A 76 -1.90 -7.83 10.99
C LYS A 76 -2.71 -6.86 10.12
N GLU A 77 -2.11 -6.37 9.03
CA GLU A 77 -2.79 -5.50 8.08
C GLU A 77 -3.81 -6.31 7.26
N LEU A 78 -3.44 -7.53 6.85
CA LEU A 78 -4.38 -8.47 6.23
C LEU A 78 -5.55 -8.77 7.16
N LEU A 79 -5.32 -8.99 8.46
CA LEU A 79 -6.39 -9.19 9.45
C LEU A 79 -7.32 -7.98 9.63
N LYS A 80 -6.82 -6.75 9.48
CA LYS A 80 -7.65 -5.54 9.52
C LYS A 80 -8.51 -5.36 8.27
N VAL A 81 -8.02 -5.87 7.14
CA VAL A 81 -8.59 -5.61 5.83
C VAL A 81 -9.44 -6.77 5.32
N THR A 82 -9.13 -7.99 5.75
CA THR A 82 -9.95 -9.19 5.60
C THR A 82 -10.47 -9.55 6.98
N ASP A 83 -11.61 -8.98 7.35
CA ASP A 83 -12.40 -9.50 8.46
C ASP A 83 -12.61 -11.00 8.23
N ILE A 84 -12.19 -11.80 9.22
CA ILE A 84 -12.27 -13.26 9.27
C ILE A 84 -13.58 -13.76 8.64
N THR A 85 -13.47 -14.30 7.42
CA THR A 85 -14.50 -15.13 6.79
C THR A 85 -13.83 -16.30 6.09
N ALA A 86 -13.39 -17.27 6.89
CA ALA A 86 -13.35 -18.69 6.56
C ALA A 86 -13.19 -19.51 7.84
#